data_AF-A0A852WJW7-F1
#
_entry.id   AF-A0A852WJW7-F1
#
_cell.length_a   1.000
_cell.length_b   1.000
_cell.length_c   1.000
_cell.angle_alpha   90.00
_cell.angle_beta   90.00
_cell.angle_gamma   90.00
#
_symmetry.space_group_name_H-M   'P 1'
#
loop_
_entity.id
_entity.type
_entity.pdbx_description
1 polymer ?
#
loop_
_entity_poly.entity_id
_entity_poly.type
_entity_poly.pdbx_seq_one_letter_code
_entity_poly.pdbx_strand_id
1 'polypeptide(L)' 'MIIECQSCPVRDLHCADCMVTAMLVPQGAQLPLDAAERAAVARFAAAGLVSAPEAASAAARREPWAAHIRAVG' A
#
# COMPACT_ATOMS: atom_id res chain seq x y z
N MET A 1 -5.21 22.47 6.87
CA MET A 1 -6.38 22.34 5.97
C MET A 1 -7.25 21.23 6.51
N ILE A 2 -8.52 21.49 6.81
CA ILE A 2 -9.47 20.51 7.37
C ILE A 2 -10.61 20.34 6.34
N ILE A 3 -10.95 19.09 6.01
CA ILE A 3 -12.05 18.77 5.11
C ILE A 3 -13.17 18.15 5.95
N GLU A 4 -14.37 18.74 5.92
CA GLU A 4 -15.54 18.28 6.69
C GLU A 4 -16.40 17.32 5.86
N CYS A 5 -16.11 16.03 5.96
CA CYS A 5 -16.84 15.00 5.23
C CYS A 5 -18.22 14.70 5.84
N GLN A 6 -18.47 15.01 7.12
CA GLN A 6 -19.73 14.64 7.78
C GLN A 6 -20.92 15.47 7.29
N SER A 7 -20.69 16.72 6.85
CA SER A 7 -21.72 17.61 6.33
C SER A 7 -21.69 17.78 4.80
N CYS A 8 -20.95 16.91 4.09
CA CYS A 8 -20.79 17.02 2.65
C CYS A 8 -22.09 16.62 1.92
N PRO A 9 -22.71 17.48 1.10
CA PRO A 9 -24.02 17.21 0.50
C PRO A 9 -24.00 16.07 -0.54
N VAL A 10 -22.82 15.67 -1.02
CA VAL A 10 -22.66 14.57 -1.99
C VAL A 10 -22.20 13.26 -1.33
N ARG A 11 -22.20 13.19 0.00
CA ARG A 11 -21.59 12.09 0.77
C ARG A 11 -22.13 10.71 0.39
N ASP A 12 -23.40 10.60 0.06
CA ASP A 12 -24.03 9.31 -0.24
C ASP A 12 -24.34 9.12 -1.73
N LEU A 13 -23.97 10.09 -2.57
CA LEU A 13 -24.23 10.07 -4.01
C LEU A 13 -22.96 9.76 -4.82
N HIS A 14 -21.82 10.34 -4.43
CA HIS A 14 -20.56 10.25 -5.17
C HIS A 14 -19.34 10.12 -4.25
N CYS A 15 -19.49 9.71 -2.98
CA CYS A 15 -18.30 9.59 -2.12
C CYS A 15 -17.27 8.62 -2.63
N ALA A 16 -17.67 7.53 -3.29
CA ALA A 16 -16.72 6.58 -3.86
C ALA A 16 -15.83 7.24 -4.94
N ASP A 17 -16.34 8.26 -5.62
CA ASP A 17 -15.66 9.02 -6.67
C ASP A 17 -15.04 10.33 -6.16
N CYS A 18 -15.23 10.66 -4.89
CA CYS A 18 -14.67 11.86 -4.27
C CYS A 18 -13.15 11.69 -4.11
N MET A 19 -12.39 12.69 -4.55
CA MET A 19 -10.93 12.75 -4.40
C MET A 19 -10.46 12.44 -2.96
N VAL A 20 -11.23 12.85 -1.95
CA VAL A 20 -10.92 12.61 -0.53
C VAL A 20 -11.03 11.13 -0.17
N THR A 21 -12.07 10.44 -0.64
CA THR A 21 -12.21 8.99 -0.47
C THR A 21 -11.16 8.24 -1.27
N ALA A 22 -10.87 8.66 -2.51
CA ALA A 22 -9.82 8.08 -3.33
C ALA A 22 -8.42 8.19 -2.66
N MET A 23 -8.17 9.26 -1.90
CA MET A 23 -6.96 9.44 -1.10
C MET A 23 -6.95 8.63 0.20
N LEU A 24 -8.11 8.39 0.80
CA LEU A 24 -8.24 7.75 2.13
C LEU A 24 -8.49 6.24 2.08
N VAL A 25 -9.04 5.71 0.99
CA VAL A 25 -9.17 4.27 0.80
C VAL A 25 -7.78 3.72 0.54
N PRO A 26 -7.25 2.86 1.44
CA PRO A 26 -6.05 2.10 1.13
C PRO A 26 -6.46 1.15 0.02
N GLN A 27 -6.16 1.52 -1.22
CA GLN A 27 -6.31 0.60 -2.32
C GLN A 27 -5.23 -0.44 -2.09
N GLY A 28 -5.60 -1.56 -1.48
CA GLY A 28 -4.76 -2.75 -1.25
C GLY A 28 -4.33 -3.42 -2.55
N ALA A 29 -4.12 -2.64 -3.60
CA ALA A 29 -3.57 -3.06 -4.86
C ALA A 29 -2.16 -3.59 -4.59
N GLN A 30 -1.94 -4.84 -4.97
CA GLN A 30 -0.59 -5.35 -5.18
C GLN A 30 0.07 -4.48 -6.24
N LEU A 31 1.18 -3.87 -5.88
CA LEU A 31 2.01 -3.04 -6.74
C LEU A 31 3.22 -3.85 -7.20
N PRO A 32 3.74 -3.55 -8.40
CA PRO A 32 5.02 -4.11 -8.82
C PRO A 32 6.12 -3.67 -7.84
N LEU A 33 7.05 -4.58 -7.54
CA LEU A 33 8.25 -4.23 -6.79
C LEU A 33 9.11 -3.25 -7.59
N ASP A 34 9.57 -2.20 -6.92
CA ASP A 34 10.58 -1.30 -7.46
C ASP A 34 11.96 -1.98 -7.56
N ALA A 35 12.96 -1.26 -8.07
CA ALA A 35 14.30 -1.80 -8.27
C ALA A 35 14.98 -2.20 -6.95
N ALA A 36 14.81 -1.42 -5.89
CA ALA A 36 15.41 -1.68 -4.59
C ALA A 36 14.72 -2.87 -3.90
N GLU A 37 13.40 -2.90 -3.91
CA GLU A 37 12.58 -3.99 -3.37
C GLU A 37 12.88 -5.32 -4.06
N ARG A 38 12.97 -5.32 -5.40
CA ARG A 38 13.32 -6.52 -6.18
C ARG A 38 14.72 -7.02 -5.85
N ALA A 39 15.68 -6.11 -5.66
CA ALA A 39 17.03 -6.48 -5.25
C ALA A 39 17.07 -7.04 -3.82
N ALA A 40 16.19 -6.61 -2.92
CA ALA A 40 16.06 -7.19 -1.58
C ALA A 40 15.48 -8.61 -1.65
N VAL A 41 14.38 -8.81 -2.38
CA VAL A 41 13.76 -10.14 -2.57
C VAL A 41 14.74 -11.12 -3.23
N ALA A 42 15.53 -10.68 -4.22
CA ALA A 42 16.55 -11.51 -4.84
C ALA A 42 17.63 -11.98 -3.85
N ARG A 43 18.00 -11.15 -2.87
CA ARG A 43 18.93 -11.55 -1.81
C ARG A 43 18.33 -12.60 -0.87
N PHE A 44 17.05 -12.47 -0.53
CA PHE A 44 16.35 -13.49 0.26
C PHE A 44 16.27 -14.83 -0.47
N ALA A 45 16.01 -14.81 -1.78
CA ALA A 45 16.01 -16.02 -2.60
C ALA A 45 17.42 -16.66 -2.68
N ALA A 46 18.46 -15.85 -2.91
CA ALA A 46 19.85 -16.31 -2.94
C ALA A 46 20.31 -16.88 -1.59
N ALA A 47 19.79 -16.35 -0.48
CA ALA A 47 20.04 -16.85 0.87
C ALA A 47 19.19 -18.07 1.25
N GLY A 48 18.25 -18.50 0.39
CA GLY A 48 17.34 -19.61 0.66
C GLY A 48 16.25 -19.30 1.69
N LEU A 49 16.01 -18.03 2.02
CA LEU A 49 14.96 -17.61 2.95
C LEU A 49 13.56 -17.63 2.30
N VAL A 50 13.52 -17.54 0.98
CA VAL A 50 12.31 -17.71 0.16
C VAL A 50 12.66 -18.53 -1.07
N SER A 51 11.71 -19.29 -1.59
CA SER A 51 11.89 -20.03 -2.84
C SER A 51 11.84 -19.11 -4.06
N ALA A 52 12.38 -19.58 -5.19
CA ALA A 52 12.28 -18.88 -6.47
C ALA A 52 10.83 -18.53 -6.88
N PRO A 53 9.82 -19.43 -6.77
CA PRO A 53 8.44 -19.07 -7.11
C PRO A 53 7.81 -18.05 -6.15
N GLU A 54 8.14 -18.09 -4.85
CA GLU A 54 7.68 -17.07 -3.89
C GLU A 54 8.29 -15.69 -4.22
N ALA A 55 9.58 -15.65 -4.54
CA ALA A 55 10.25 -14.42 -4.96
C ALA A 55 9.67 -13.87 -6.27
N ALA A 56 9.34 -14.74 -7.22
CA ALA A 56 8.77 -14.34 -8.51
C ALA A 56 7.32 -13.83 -8.40
N SER A 57 6.57 -14.28 -7.39
CA SER A 57 5.19 -13.84 -7.13
C SER A 57 5.08 -12.69 -6.12
N ALA A 58 6.21 -12.21 -5.60
CA ALA A 58 6.25 -11.11 -4.64
C ALA A 58 5.75 -9.80 -5.26
N ALA A 59 4.95 -9.08 -4.49
CA ALA A 59 4.40 -7.77 -4.85
C ALA A 59 4.39 -6.85 -3.62
N ALA A 60 4.52 -5.56 -3.86
CA ALA A 60 4.43 -4.54 -2.82
C ALA A 60 2.96 -4.31 -2.46
N ARG A 61 2.68 -3.97 -1.19
CA ARG A 61 1.35 -3.56 -0.73
C ARG A 61 1.49 -2.21 -0.03
N ARG A 62 0.60 -1.28 -0.35
CA ARG A 62 0.50 -0.01 0.40
C ARG A 62 -0.16 -0.29 1.74
N GLU A 63 0.61 -0.16 2.81
CA GLU A 63 0.09 -0.12 4.16
C GLU A 63 -0.35 1.29 4.54
N PRO A 64 -1.41 1.45 5.35
CA PRO A 64 -1.80 2.74 5.89
C PRO A 64 -0.66 3.37 6.70
N TRP A 65 -0.38 4.65 6.46
CA TRP A 65 0.70 5.39 7.14
C TRP A 65 0.68 5.28 8.68
N ALA A 66 -0.52 5.18 9.28
CA ALA A 66 -0.69 5.02 10.73
C ALA A 66 -0.07 3.72 11.30
N ALA A 67 0.11 2.68 10.47
CA ALA A 67 0.73 1.42 10.89
C ALA A 67 2.27 1.49 11.01
N HIS A 68 2.92 2.51 10.42
CA HIS A 68 4.37 2.60 10.32
C HIS A 68 5.08 3.33 11.48
N ILE A 69 4.35 3.78 12.52
CA ILE A 69 4.95 4.54 13.65
C ILE A 69 5.85 3.67 14.55
N ARG A 70 5.93 2.34 14.36
CA ARG A 70 6.71 1.43 15.22
C ARG A 70 7.72 0.53 14.50
N ALA A 71 8.51 1.08 13.58
CA ALA A 71 9.64 0.33 13.01
C ALA A 71 10.88 1.20 12.81
N VAL A 72 11.45 1.70 13.90
CA VAL A 72 12.87 2.03 14.00
C VAL A 72 13.32 1.71 15.41
N GLY A 73 14.08 0.64 15.55
CA GLY A 73 14.83 0.23 16.74
C GLY A 73 16.21 -0.19 16.30
#